data_AF-A0A3Q0FWA0-F1
#
_entry.id   AF-A0A3Q0FWA0-F1
#
_cell.length_a   1.000
_cell.length_b   1.000
_cell.length_c   1.000
_cell.angle_alpha   90.00
_cell.angle_beta   90.00
_cell.angle_gamma   90.00
#
_symmetry.space_group_name_H-M   'P 1'
#
loop_
_entity.id
_entity.type
_entity.pdbx_description
1 polymer ?
#
loop_
_entity_poly.entity_id
_entity_poly.type
_entity_poly.pdbx_seq_one_letter_code
_entity_poly.pdbx_strand_id
1 'polypeptide(L)'
;TEKNGCFSKKVSMSHFNLTSSGYKTNLQATASLTEEGTGVERNVTKSCRIISDIASVTFEKADASYKPGIPFVGKMLLKVTDSSSVKNEKLHLFVTHGGGTENKTFVTDESGRASFELDSSSWTGTVTLRGQFKEVDHSYVHGRVSPQYRDAYHSLEPFYSESKSFLKIHAQGEVLPCDQTQQLQVEYIIARKALGAETKSLDFYFLVVAKGAIIRSLWKGLDFGEGAELKGSFSIELPVGAELAPSAKVLGYTVLPSGEMAADSTELHTTKCFPNKVKLAFSQDRALPGSEIHLQVQASPGSLCAVRAVDQSVLLMKPEAELSVDTVYNVLPHFPKRSYPYKAQDLDTRCPGPFWEPYMIDPRGSAFARRGTLVSEI
;
A
#
# COMPACT_ATOMS: atom_id res chain seq x y z
N THR A 1 20.98 -22.70 31.00
CA THR A 1 21.22 -22.40 29.57
C THR A 1 21.98 -23.55 28.97
N GLU A 2 21.74 -23.86 27.71
CA GLU A 2 22.57 -24.81 26.95
C GLU A 2 23.96 -24.21 26.67
N LYS A 3 24.91 -25.03 26.17
CA LYS A 3 26.29 -24.58 25.86
C LYS A 3 26.37 -23.44 24.84
N ASN A 4 25.29 -23.17 24.11
CA ASN A 4 25.13 -22.07 23.14
C ASN A 4 24.49 -20.80 23.74
N GLY A 5 24.18 -20.79 25.05
CA GLY A 5 23.51 -19.65 25.71
C GLY A 5 21.99 -19.61 25.55
N CYS A 6 21.38 -20.57 24.85
CA CYS A 6 19.93 -20.61 24.64
C CYS A 6 19.20 -21.36 25.76
N PHE A 7 17.94 -21.01 25.98
CA PHE A 7 16.99 -21.74 26.82
C PHE A 7 15.66 -21.87 26.09
N SER A 8 15.15 -23.10 25.98
CA SER A 8 13.83 -23.36 25.38
C SER A 8 12.99 -24.21 26.34
N LYS A 9 11.71 -23.85 26.48
CA LYS A 9 10.76 -24.60 27.30
C LYS A 9 9.40 -24.63 26.62
N LYS A 10 8.85 -25.83 26.46
CA LYS A 10 7.47 -26.02 26.00
C LYS A 10 6.53 -25.80 27.18
N VAL A 11 5.55 -24.93 27.02
CA VAL A 11 4.50 -24.66 28.01
C VAL A 11 3.20 -25.24 27.48
N SER A 12 2.51 -26.03 28.30
CA SER A 12 1.20 -26.55 27.90
C SER A 12 0.19 -25.41 27.85
N MET A 13 -0.49 -25.27 26.70
CA MET A 13 -1.53 -24.27 26.53
C MET A 13 -2.86 -24.67 27.19
N SER A 14 -3.01 -25.92 27.63
CA SER A 14 -4.24 -26.43 28.26
C SER A 14 -4.60 -25.76 29.59
N HIS A 15 -3.63 -25.16 30.28
CA HIS A 15 -3.86 -24.41 31.51
C HIS A 15 -4.50 -23.03 31.26
N PHE A 16 -4.48 -22.55 30.01
CA PHE A 16 -5.08 -21.29 29.63
C PHE A 16 -6.44 -21.55 28.97
N ASN A 17 -7.49 -20.90 29.47
CA ASN A 17 -8.80 -20.95 28.82
C ASN A 17 -8.85 -19.99 27.63
N LEU A 18 -8.14 -20.35 26.55
CA LEU A 18 -7.94 -19.52 25.35
C LEU A 18 -9.24 -19.22 24.59
N THR A 19 -10.31 -19.98 24.84
CA THR A 19 -11.61 -19.81 24.18
C THR A 19 -12.60 -18.97 24.96
N SER A 20 -12.29 -18.56 26.20
CA SER A 20 -13.23 -17.77 27.00
C SER A 20 -13.04 -16.27 26.72
N SER A 21 -14.15 -15.61 26.38
CA SER A 21 -14.19 -14.17 26.05
C SER A 21 -13.90 -13.25 27.23
N GLY A 22 -13.93 -13.75 28.47
CA GLY A 22 -13.67 -12.96 29.69
C GLY A 22 -12.18 -12.75 30.01
N TYR A 23 -11.28 -13.43 29.30
CA TYR A 23 -9.83 -13.31 29.52
C TYR A 23 -9.17 -12.32 28.54
N LYS A 24 -8.02 -11.78 28.95
CA LYS A 24 -7.18 -10.97 28.06
C LYS A 24 -6.63 -11.84 26.94
N THR A 25 -6.70 -11.34 25.70
CA THR A 25 -6.20 -12.02 24.49
C THR A 25 -4.68 -11.86 24.29
N ASN A 26 -3.91 -11.73 25.37
CA ASN A 26 -2.46 -11.56 25.33
C ASN A 26 -1.78 -12.51 26.30
N LEU A 27 -0.87 -13.33 25.80
CA LEU A 27 0.06 -14.14 26.60
C LEU A 27 1.35 -13.33 26.80
N GLN A 28 1.81 -13.23 28.05
CA GLN A 28 3.07 -12.58 28.37
C GLN A 28 4.04 -13.61 28.92
N ALA A 29 5.27 -13.57 28.42
CA ALA A 29 6.37 -14.36 28.91
C ALA A 29 7.46 -13.41 29.40
N THR A 30 7.83 -13.56 30.68
CA THR A 30 8.96 -12.84 31.28
C THR A 30 10.09 -13.84 31.49
N ALA A 31 11.24 -13.53 30.92
CA ALA A 31 12.49 -14.25 31.17
C ALA A 31 13.40 -13.36 32.01
N SER A 32 13.98 -13.92 33.07
CA SER A 32 15.05 -13.29 33.82
C SER A 32 16.33 -14.11 33.70
N LEU A 33 17.45 -13.40 33.53
CA LEU A 33 18.79 -13.97 33.47
C LEU A 33 19.66 -13.26 34.50
N THR A 34 20.30 -14.04 35.36
CA THR A 34 21.26 -13.55 36.36
C THR A 34 22.66 -13.99 35.94
N GLU A 35 23.58 -13.03 35.85
CA GLU A 35 24.98 -13.31 35.55
C GLU A 35 25.71 -13.84 36.80
N GLU A 36 26.34 -15.00 36.69
CA GLU A 36 26.98 -15.72 37.82
C GLU A 36 28.18 -14.95 38.42
N GLY A 37 28.89 -14.15 37.62
CA GLY A 37 30.08 -13.41 38.07
C GLY A 37 29.80 -12.04 38.70
N THR A 38 28.76 -11.34 38.26
CA THR A 38 28.45 -9.96 38.70
C THR A 38 27.21 -9.89 39.58
N GLY A 39 26.37 -10.93 39.57
CA GLY A 39 25.07 -10.94 40.26
C GLY A 39 24.01 -10.04 39.61
N VAL A 40 24.29 -9.43 38.44
CA VAL A 40 23.35 -8.55 37.76
C VAL A 40 22.21 -9.37 37.14
N GLU A 41 20.98 -9.01 37.46
CA GLU A 41 19.77 -9.59 36.86
C GLU A 41 19.23 -8.71 35.74
N ARG A 42 18.90 -9.31 34.59
CA ARG A 42 18.19 -8.67 33.49
C ARG A 42 16.90 -9.43 33.21
N ASN A 43 15.79 -8.71 33.18
CA ASN A 43 14.50 -9.25 32.79
C ASN A 43 14.05 -8.71 31.42
N VAL A 44 13.39 -9.55 30.65
CA VAL A 44 12.77 -9.19 29.38
C VAL A 44 11.38 -9.79 29.36
N THR A 45 10.39 -8.95 29.13
CA THR A 45 9.01 -9.40 28.91
C THR A 45 8.66 -9.25 27.44
N LYS A 46 8.13 -10.32 26.85
CA LYS A 46 7.54 -10.30 25.50
C LYS A 46 6.09 -10.75 25.57
N SER A 47 5.27 -10.22 24.68
CA SER A 47 3.86 -10.53 24.59
C SER A 47 3.51 -11.13 23.24
N CYS A 48 2.61 -12.10 23.23
CA CYS A 48 2.00 -12.69 22.05
C CYS A 48 0.48 -12.51 22.11
N ARG A 49 -0.13 -12.09 21.01
CA ARG A 49 -1.58 -11.89 20.94
C ARG A 49 -2.27 -13.18 20.49
N ILE A 50 -3.34 -13.54 21.19
CA ILE A 50 -4.25 -14.61 20.82
C ILE A 50 -5.23 -14.05 19.79
N ILE A 51 -5.27 -14.66 18.61
CA ILE A 51 -6.18 -14.30 17.52
C ILE A 51 -7.10 -15.47 17.21
N SER A 52 -8.38 -15.18 16.98
CA SER A 52 -9.42 -16.16 16.64
C SER A 52 -9.53 -16.40 15.13
N ASP A 53 -9.00 -15.49 14.32
CA ASP A 53 -9.02 -15.60 12.87
C ASP A 53 -8.01 -16.67 12.43
N ILE A 54 -8.50 -17.80 11.94
CA ILE A 54 -7.65 -18.87 11.39
C ILE A 54 -7.12 -18.44 10.03
N ALA A 55 -8.01 -17.90 9.19
CA ALA A 55 -7.66 -17.34 7.90
C ALA A 55 -8.50 -16.11 7.59
N SER A 56 -7.96 -15.26 6.74
CA SER A 56 -8.64 -14.07 6.24
C SER A 56 -8.38 -13.90 4.75
N VAL A 57 -9.41 -13.53 4.01
CA VAL A 57 -9.31 -13.08 2.63
C VAL A 57 -9.29 -11.56 2.63
N THR A 58 -8.47 -10.95 1.77
CA THR A 58 -8.44 -9.49 1.55
C THR A 58 -8.32 -9.19 0.07
N PHE A 59 -8.84 -8.05 -0.38
CA PHE A 59 -8.60 -7.56 -1.74
C PHE A 59 -7.37 -6.64 -1.75
N GLU A 60 -6.41 -6.92 -2.63
CA GLU A 60 -5.23 -6.08 -2.84
C GLU A 60 -5.47 -5.11 -4.00
N LYS A 61 -5.21 -3.81 -3.75
CA LYS A 61 -5.23 -2.76 -4.78
C LYS A 61 -6.51 -2.74 -5.64
N ALA A 62 -7.68 -3.03 -5.04
CA ALA A 62 -8.94 -2.95 -5.75
C ALA A 62 -9.37 -1.48 -5.89
N ASP A 63 -9.58 -1.02 -7.13
CA ASP A 63 -10.12 0.32 -7.36
C ASP A 63 -11.50 0.45 -6.73
N ALA A 64 -11.85 1.65 -6.26
CA ALA A 64 -13.18 1.90 -5.68
C ALA A 64 -14.28 2.02 -6.75
N SER A 65 -13.90 2.14 -8.02
CA SER A 65 -14.82 2.33 -9.13
C SER A 65 -14.48 1.45 -10.31
N TYR A 66 -15.49 1.05 -11.07
CA TYR A 66 -15.34 0.32 -12.32
C TYR A 66 -15.75 1.19 -13.52
N LYS A 67 -15.26 0.85 -14.71
CA LYS A 67 -15.59 1.53 -15.97
C LYS A 67 -16.31 0.54 -16.87
N PRO A 68 -17.62 0.72 -17.12
CA PRO A 68 -18.39 -0.21 -17.96
C PRO A 68 -17.70 -0.44 -19.31
N GLY A 69 -17.47 -1.71 -19.66
CA GLY A 69 -16.83 -2.13 -20.91
C GLY A 69 -15.30 -2.30 -20.83
N ILE A 70 -14.67 -1.89 -19.72
CA ILE A 70 -13.26 -2.20 -19.40
C ILE A 70 -13.26 -3.29 -18.32
N PRO A 71 -12.58 -4.44 -18.54
CA PRO A 71 -12.52 -5.51 -17.56
C PRO A 71 -12.00 -5.02 -16.19
N PHE A 72 -12.72 -5.38 -15.14
CA PHE A 72 -12.30 -5.10 -13.77
C PHE A 72 -11.31 -6.17 -13.31
N VAL A 73 -10.07 -5.76 -13.08
CA VAL A 73 -8.99 -6.64 -12.62
C VAL A 73 -8.75 -6.41 -11.14
N GLY A 74 -8.61 -7.50 -10.38
CA GLY A 74 -8.28 -7.43 -8.97
C GLY A 74 -7.54 -8.67 -8.49
N LYS A 75 -7.12 -8.64 -7.23
CA LYS A 75 -6.39 -9.74 -6.60
C LYS A 75 -6.93 -10.00 -5.20
N MET A 76 -7.22 -11.27 -4.91
CA MET A 76 -7.51 -11.74 -3.56
C MET A 76 -6.24 -12.29 -2.92
N LEU A 77 -6.01 -11.96 -1.65
CA LEU A 77 -4.93 -12.51 -0.83
C LEU A 77 -5.52 -13.29 0.33
N LEU A 78 -5.16 -14.57 0.42
CA LEU A 78 -5.44 -15.46 1.54
C LEU A 78 -4.28 -15.38 2.53
N LYS A 79 -4.58 -14.92 3.76
CA LYS A 79 -3.65 -14.98 4.89
C LYS A 79 -4.14 -16.03 5.86
N VAL A 80 -3.32 -17.04 6.11
CA VAL A 80 -3.58 -18.07 7.12
C VAL A 80 -2.62 -17.85 8.29
N THR A 81 -3.14 -18.00 9.50
CA THR A 81 -2.43 -17.74 10.75
C THR A 81 -1.45 -18.85 11.10
N ASP A 82 -1.73 -20.09 10.69
CA ASP A 82 -0.80 -21.19 10.82
C ASP A 82 0.21 -21.17 9.66
N SER A 83 1.36 -21.83 9.85
CA SER A 83 2.36 -22.00 8.79
C SER A 83 1.91 -23.00 7.72
N SER A 84 0.60 -23.13 7.49
CA SER A 84 0.05 -24.01 6.45
C SER A 84 0.37 -23.44 5.06
N SER A 85 0.40 -24.34 4.07
CA SER A 85 0.58 -23.93 2.70
C SER A 85 -0.62 -23.12 2.23
N VAL A 86 -0.36 -21.91 1.75
CA VAL A 86 -1.36 -21.04 1.12
C VAL A 86 -1.50 -21.28 -0.39
N LYS A 87 -0.71 -22.22 -0.94
CA LYS A 87 -0.67 -22.57 -2.36
C LYS A 87 -1.76 -23.58 -2.73
N ASN A 88 -2.38 -23.41 -3.90
CA ASN A 88 -3.39 -24.30 -4.48
C ASN A 88 -4.69 -24.40 -3.66
N GLU A 89 -5.00 -23.38 -2.86
CA GLU A 89 -6.25 -23.28 -2.11
C GLU A 89 -7.34 -22.65 -2.99
N LYS A 90 -8.59 -23.09 -2.82
CA LYS A 90 -9.74 -22.58 -3.59
C LYS A 90 -10.35 -21.38 -2.88
N LEU A 91 -10.48 -20.26 -3.59
CA LEU A 91 -11.21 -19.07 -3.15
C LEU A 91 -12.46 -18.89 -3.99
N HIS A 92 -13.57 -18.54 -3.34
CA HIS A 92 -14.83 -18.20 -3.97
C HIS A 92 -14.98 -16.67 -4.03
N LEU A 93 -15.20 -16.14 -5.22
CA LEU A 93 -15.52 -14.74 -5.45
C LEU A 93 -16.99 -14.63 -5.85
N PHE A 94 -17.78 -14.00 -4.99
CA PHE A 94 -19.16 -13.66 -5.28
C PHE A 94 -19.24 -12.24 -5.83
N VAL A 95 -19.86 -12.10 -7.00
CA VAL A 95 -20.07 -10.81 -7.68
C VAL A 95 -21.57 -10.54 -7.71
N THR A 96 -22.02 -9.54 -6.96
CA THR A 96 -23.43 -9.17 -6.88
C THR A 96 -23.69 -7.87 -7.64
N HIS A 97 -24.53 -7.93 -8.68
CA HIS A 97 -24.97 -6.79 -9.48
C HIS A 97 -26.37 -7.04 -10.06
N GLY A 98 -27.15 -5.98 -10.31
CA GLY A 98 -28.45 -6.09 -11.00
C GLY A 98 -29.48 -7.06 -10.36
N GLY A 99 -29.36 -7.34 -9.05
CA GLY A 99 -30.23 -8.28 -8.33
C GLY A 99 -29.81 -9.75 -8.40
N GLY A 100 -28.73 -10.09 -9.10
CA GLY A 100 -28.15 -11.44 -9.18
C GLY A 100 -26.79 -11.53 -8.48
N THR A 101 -26.38 -12.76 -8.14
CA THR A 101 -25.05 -13.05 -7.59
C THR A 101 -24.41 -14.19 -8.38
N GLU A 102 -23.25 -13.92 -8.97
CA GLU A 102 -22.41 -14.93 -9.62
C GLU A 102 -21.36 -15.44 -8.65
N ASN A 103 -21.08 -16.75 -8.64
CA ASN A 103 -19.97 -17.35 -7.90
C ASN A 103 -18.90 -17.82 -8.87
N LYS A 104 -17.66 -17.35 -8.68
CA LYS A 104 -16.49 -17.76 -9.45
C LYS A 104 -15.44 -18.34 -8.50
N THR A 105 -14.81 -19.43 -8.91
CA THR A 105 -13.78 -20.09 -8.11
C THR A 105 -12.40 -19.83 -8.69
N PHE A 106 -11.47 -19.39 -7.85
CA PHE A 106 -10.07 -19.13 -8.20
C PHE A 106 -9.14 -19.96 -7.31
N VAL A 107 -7.90 -20.15 -7.77
CA VAL A 107 -6.88 -20.92 -7.06
C VAL A 107 -5.73 -20.00 -6.69
N THR A 108 -5.20 -20.15 -5.48
CA THR A 108 -4.08 -19.35 -4.98
C THR A 108 -2.72 -19.82 -5.49
N ASP A 109 -1.84 -18.86 -5.73
CA ASP A 109 -0.42 -19.07 -6.04
C ASP A 109 0.42 -19.37 -4.78
N GLU A 110 1.75 -19.47 -4.94
CA GLU A 110 2.69 -19.75 -3.84
C GLU A 110 2.67 -18.72 -2.71
N SER A 111 2.23 -17.50 -3.01
CA SER A 111 2.11 -16.40 -2.07
C SER A 111 0.70 -16.25 -1.48
N GLY A 112 -0.21 -17.19 -1.78
CA GLY A 112 -1.59 -17.15 -1.30
C GLY A 112 -2.48 -16.18 -2.10
N ARG A 113 -2.05 -15.78 -3.30
CA ARG A 113 -2.75 -14.78 -4.10
C ARG A 113 -3.49 -15.40 -5.28
N ALA A 114 -4.67 -14.88 -5.57
CA ALA A 114 -5.50 -15.27 -6.71
C ALA A 114 -5.92 -14.01 -7.47
N SER A 115 -5.43 -13.87 -8.71
CA SER A 115 -5.81 -12.76 -9.59
C SER A 115 -7.09 -13.12 -10.34
N PHE A 116 -7.96 -12.13 -10.56
CA PHE A 116 -9.20 -12.30 -11.30
C PHE A 116 -9.41 -11.14 -12.26
N GLU A 117 -10.15 -11.43 -13.33
CA GLU A 117 -10.60 -10.47 -14.32
C GLU A 117 -12.10 -10.68 -14.53
N LEU A 118 -12.88 -9.60 -14.43
CA LEU A 118 -14.33 -9.62 -14.52
C LEU A 118 -14.79 -8.70 -15.65
N ASP A 119 -15.61 -9.23 -16.55
CA ASP A 119 -16.28 -8.40 -17.56
C ASP A 119 -17.30 -7.49 -16.87
N SER A 120 -17.08 -6.18 -16.99
CA SER A 120 -17.93 -5.14 -16.39
C SER A 120 -18.97 -4.58 -17.37
N SER A 121 -19.04 -5.10 -18.60
CA SER A 121 -19.90 -4.55 -19.67
C SER A 121 -21.39 -4.60 -19.33
N SER A 122 -21.84 -5.61 -18.58
CA SER A 122 -23.23 -5.80 -18.17
C SER A 122 -23.58 -5.15 -16.82
N TRP A 123 -22.58 -4.58 -16.12
CA TRP A 123 -22.78 -4.05 -14.78
C TRP A 123 -23.53 -2.72 -14.83
N THR A 124 -24.45 -2.55 -13.88
CA THR A 124 -25.24 -1.34 -13.70
C THR A 124 -25.34 -1.02 -12.21
N GLY A 125 -25.13 0.25 -11.85
CA GLY A 125 -25.13 0.69 -10.45
C GLY A 125 -23.97 0.11 -9.63
N THR A 126 -24.14 0.05 -8.32
CA THR A 126 -23.15 -0.48 -7.37
C THR A 126 -22.97 -1.99 -7.54
N VAL A 127 -21.72 -2.44 -7.58
CA VAL A 127 -21.35 -3.87 -7.62
C VAL A 127 -20.64 -4.24 -6.33
N THR A 128 -21.05 -5.35 -5.71
CA THR A 128 -20.42 -5.85 -4.48
C THR A 128 -19.62 -7.11 -4.76
N LEU A 129 -18.35 -7.10 -4.37
CA LEU A 129 -17.46 -8.25 -4.41
C LEU A 129 -17.34 -8.83 -3.00
N ARG A 130 -17.53 -10.14 -2.86
CA ARG A 130 -17.25 -10.88 -1.62
C ARG A 130 -16.29 -12.03 -1.91
N GLY A 131 -15.10 -11.97 -1.33
CA GLY A 131 -14.10 -13.03 -1.40
C GLY A 131 -14.18 -13.93 -0.16
N GLN A 132 -14.30 -15.24 -0.37
CA GLN A 132 -14.50 -16.24 0.68
C GLN A 132 -13.56 -17.43 0.48
N PHE A 133 -13.03 -17.97 1.58
CA PHE A 133 -12.19 -19.17 1.57
C PHE A 133 -12.94 -20.42 2.01
N LYS A 134 -13.48 -20.41 3.23
CA LYS A 134 -14.22 -21.54 3.81
C LYS A 134 -15.50 -21.04 4.46
N GLU A 135 -16.59 -21.72 4.15
CA GLU A 135 -17.85 -21.55 4.85
C GLU A 135 -17.84 -22.43 6.10
N VAL A 136 -18.12 -21.84 7.26
CA VAL A 136 -18.20 -22.55 8.53
C VAL A 136 -19.50 -22.18 9.20
N ASP A 137 -20.29 -23.20 9.56
CA ASP A 137 -21.50 -23.00 10.34
C ASP A 137 -21.13 -22.57 11.76
N HIS A 138 -21.41 -21.31 12.07
CA HIS A 138 -21.10 -20.72 13.36
C HIS A 138 -22.27 -20.94 14.32
N SER A 139 -22.20 -22.00 15.14
CA SER A 139 -23.01 -22.04 16.36
C SER A 139 -22.49 -21.00 17.35
N TYR A 140 -23.21 -19.88 17.48
CA TYR A 140 -22.88 -18.85 18.46
C TYR A 140 -23.11 -19.39 19.87
N VAL A 141 -22.06 -19.42 20.68
CA VAL A 141 -22.12 -19.78 22.09
C VAL A 141 -21.70 -18.57 22.90
N HIS A 142 -22.62 -18.05 23.72
CA HIS A 142 -22.35 -16.90 24.56
C HIS A 142 -21.13 -17.14 25.46
N GLY A 143 -20.25 -16.14 25.59
CA GLY A 143 -19.07 -16.21 26.42
C GLY A 143 -17.87 -16.94 25.81
N ARG A 144 -17.99 -17.53 24.61
CA ARG A 144 -16.93 -18.27 23.92
C ARG A 144 -16.46 -17.57 22.64
N VAL A 145 -15.15 -17.54 22.44
CA VAL A 145 -14.50 -17.11 21.21
C VAL A 145 -14.41 -18.33 20.28
N SER A 146 -15.04 -18.23 19.12
CA SER A 146 -15.00 -19.27 18.07
C SER A 146 -13.97 -18.93 17.02
N PRO A 147 -13.32 -19.94 16.39
CA PRO A 147 -12.44 -19.70 15.27
C PRO A 147 -13.21 -19.12 14.07
N GLN A 148 -12.59 -18.18 13.36
CA GLN A 148 -13.23 -17.46 12.25
C GLN A 148 -12.43 -17.55 10.96
N TYR A 149 -13.16 -17.60 9.84
CA TYR A 149 -12.64 -17.43 8.49
C TYR A 149 -13.23 -16.13 7.95
N ARG A 150 -12.42 -15.07 7.89
CA ARG A 150 -12.93 -13.75 7.51
C ARG A 150 -13.02 -13.59 6.00
N ASP A 151 -14.19 -13.20 5.55
CA ASP A 151 -14.44 -12.83 4.16
C ASP A 151 -13.95 -11.41 3.87
N ALA A 152 -13.57 -11.17 2.61
CA ALA A 152 -13.29 -9.85 2.09
C ALA A 152 -14.57 -9.28 1.47
N TYR A 153 -14.83 -7.98 1.67
CA TYR A 153 -15.90 -7.26 0.99
C TYR A 153 -15.33 -6.03 0.31
N HIS A 154 -15.78 -5.76 -0.91
CA HIS A 154 -15.42 -4.54 -1.64
C HIS A 154 -16.61 -4.07 -2.46
N SER A 155 -16.90 -2.77 -2.39
CA SER A 155 -18.02 -2.16 -3.12
C SER A 155 -17.46 -1.25 -4.21
N LEU A 156 -17.97 -1.43 -5.42
CA LEU A 156 -17.54 -0.75 -6.63
C LEU A 156 -18.66 0.13 -7.14
N GLU A 157 -18.36 1.42 -7.33
CA GLU A 157 -19.27 2.36 -7.97
C GLU A 157 -18.93 2.53 -9.46
N PRO A 158 -19.93 2.79 -10.33
CA PRO A 158 -19.64 3.10 -11.73
C PRO A 158 -18.90 4.43 -11.81
N PHE A 159 -17.82 4.47 -12.60
CA PHE A 159 -17.13 5.71 -12.90
C PHE A 159 -18.04 6.60 -13.76
N TYR A 160 -18.20 7.86 -13.36
CA TYR A 160 -19.07 8.79 -14.06
C TYR A 160 -18.47 9.21 -15.40
N SER A 161 -19.25 9.07 -16.47
CA SER A 161 -19.01 9.69 -17.77
C SER A 161 -20.36 9.89 -18.46
N GLU A 162 -20.57 11.09 -18.99
CA GLU A 162 -21.80 11.43 -19.72
C GLU A 162 -21.81 10.74 -21.09
N SER A 163 -20.67 10.75 -21.79
CA SER A 163 -20.54 10.09 -23.10
C SER A 163 -20.32 8.60 -23.04
N LYS A 164 -20.09 8.01 -21.86
CA LYS A 164 -19.57 6.64 -21.67
C LYS A 164 -18.18 6.46 -22.29
N SER A 165 -17.34 7.48 -22.17
CA SER A 165 -15.94 7.45 -22.58
C SER A 165 -15.04 7.30 -21.35
N PHE A 166 -14.11 6.36 -21.39
CA PHE A 166 -13.32 5.95 -20.26
C PHE A 166 -11.85 5.78 -20.63
N LEU A 167 -10.99 6.07 -19.67
CA LEU A 167 -9.56 5.78 -19.70
C LEU A 167 -9.24 4.82 -18.54
N LYS A 168 -8.32 3.89 -18.72
CA LYS A 168 -7.81 3.03 -17.64
C LYS A 168 -6.30 2.89 -17.74
N ILE A 169 -5.58 3.24 -16.68
CA ILE A 169 -4.13 3.11 -16.60
C ILE A 169 -3.81 1.88 -15.76
N HIS A 170 -3.13 0.91 -16.37
CA HIS A 170 -2.69 -0.32 -15.73
C HIS A 170 -1.25 -0.16 -15.25
N ALA A 171 -1.08 -0.15 -13.92
CA ALA A 171 0.23 -0.23 -13.30
C ALA A 171 0.66 -1.70 -13.21
N GLN A 172 1.76 -2.05 -13.87
CA GLN A 172 2.35 -3.39 -13.77
C GLN A 172 3.31 -3.44 -12.58
N GLY A 173 3.23 -4.49 -11.77
CA GLY A 173 4.16 -4.74 -10.66
C GLY A 173 3.71 -4.19 -9.30
N GLU A 174 4.19 -4.83 -8.23
CA GLU A 174 3.84 -4.43 -6.86
C GLU A 174 4.67 -3.26 -6.36
N VAL A 175 5.99 -3.30 -6.58
CA VAL A 175 6.96 -2.25 -6.26
C VAL A 175 7.96 -2.14 -7.40
N LEU A 176 8.10 -0.95 -7.97
CA LEU A 176 8.98 -0.66 -9.09
C LEU A 176 10.39 -0.31 -8.59
N PRO A 177 11.44 -0.97 -9.06
CA PRO A 177 12.81 -0.58 -8.74
C PRO A 177 13.17 0.77 -9.38
N CYS A 178 13.99 1.55 -8.69
CA CYS A 178 14.56 2.77 -9.26
C CYS A 178 15.57 2.47 -10.38
N ASP A 179 15.78 3.46 -11.23
CA ASP A 179 16.67 3.45 -12.40
C ASP A 179 16.25 2.46 -13.49
N GLN A 180 14.96 2.13 -13.54
CA GLN A 180 14.36 1.32 -14.60
C GLN A 180 13.26 2.09 -15.33
N THR A 181 13.06 1.79 -16.61
CA THR A 181 11.94 2.34 -17.38
C THR A 181 10.75 1.39 -17.27
N GLN A 182 9.62 1.91 -16.78
CA GLN A 182 8.36 1.16 -16.70
C GLN A 182 7.48 1.49 -17.91
N GLN A 183 6.92 0.47 -18.55
CA GLN A 183 5.85 0.67 -19.53
C GLN A 183 4.49 0.64 -18.82
N LEU A 184 3.73 1.72 -18.92
CA LEU A 184 2.34 1.79 -18.44
C LEU A 184 1.41 1.50 -19.60
N GLN A 185 0.56 0.49 -19.45
CA GLN A 185 -0.48 0.18 -20.41
C GLN A 185 -1.71 1.04 -20.12
N VAL A 186 -2.26 1.64 -21.18
CA VAL A 186 -3.42 2.51 -21.10
C VAL A 186 -4.49 1.96 -22.02
N GLU A 187 -5.62 1.57 -21.46
CA GLU A 187 -6.81 1.18 -22.20
C GLU A 187 -7.76 2.37 -22.30
N TYR A 188 -8.41 2.51 -23.45
CA TYR A 188 -9.40 3.55 -23.68
C TYR A 188 -10.64 2.99 -24.36
N ILE A 189 -11.77 3.62 -24.06
CA ILE A 189 -13.04 3.48 -24.77
C ILE A 189 -13.55 4.90 -24.98
N ILE A 190 -13.63 5.36 -26.23
CA ILE A 190 -14.17 6.68 -26.55
C ILE A 190 -15.46 6.50 -27.35
N ALA A 191 -16.55 7.12 -26.91
CA ALA A 191 -17.81 7.02 -27.64
C ALA A 191 -17.74 7.81 -28.95
N ARG A 192 -18.12 7.19 -30.08
CA ARG A 192 -18.10 7.82 -31.41
C ARG A 192 -18.95 9.10 -31.47
N LYS A 193 -20.06 9.12 -30.74
CA LYS A 193 -20.92 10.32 -30.63
C LYS A 193 -20.18 11.51 -29.98
N ALA A 194 -19.26 11.24 -29.06
CA ALA A 194 -18.54 12.29 -28.32
C ALA A 194 -17.31 12.82 -29.05
N LEU A 195 -16.66 12.00 -29.87
CA LEU A 195 -15.55 12.43 -30.73
C LEU A 195 -16.03 13.32 -31.90
N GLY A 196 -17.27 13.11 -32.36
CA GLY A 196 -17.81 13.83 -33.52
C GLY A 196 -17.28 13.30 -34.86
N ALA A 197 -17.88 13.73 -35.97
CA ALA A 197 -17.51 13.26 -37.30
C ALA A 197 -16.22 13.91 -37.84
N GLU A 198 -15.83 15.07 -37.31
CA GLU A 198 -14.72 15.86 -37.85
C GLU A 198 -13.38 15.58 -37.16
N THR A 199 -13.41 15.16 -35.90
CA THR A 199 -12.20 14.89 -35.11
C THR A 199 -11.66 13.50 -35.44
N LYS A 200 -10.50 13.46 -36.10
CA LYS A 200 -9.82 12.21 -36.50
C LYS A 200 -8.63 11.87 -35.61
N SER A 201 -8.30 12.70 -34.64
CA SER A 201 -7.16 12.51 -33.75
C SER A 201 -7.46 13.02 -32.34
N LEU A 202 -6.85 12.39 -31.34
CA LEU A 202 -7.04 12.75 -29.94
C LEU A 202 -5.72 12.63 -29.17
N ASP A 203 -5.43 13.65 -28.38
CA ASP A 203 -4.27 13.67 -27.50
C ASP A 203 -4.63 13.19 -26.10
N PHE A 204 -3.79 12.32 -25.57
CA PHE A 204 -3.84 11.84 -24.19
C PHE A 204 -2.68 12.46 -23.41
N TYR A 205 -2.99 13.14 -22.32
CA TYR A 205 -2.04 13.83 -21.45
C TYR A 205 -1.84 13.05 -20.16
N PHE A 206 -0.61 12.97 -19.67
CA PHE A 206 -0.26 12.29 -18.44
C PHE A 206 0.58 13.19 -17.54
N LEU A 207 0.14 13.37 -16.30
CA LEU A 207 0.84 14.11 -15.26
C LEU A 207 1.35 13.14 -14.20
N VAL A 208 2.66 13.16 -13.96
CA VAL A 208 3.30 12.34 -12.93
C VAL A 208 3.55 13.20 -11.71
N VAL A 209 2.84 12.89 -10.62
CA VAL A 209 2.87 13.63 -9.36
C VAL A 209 3.57 12.82 -8.30
N ALA A 210 4.62 13.38 -7.70
CA ALA A 210 5.29 12.77 -6.55
C ALA A 210 5.69 13.87 -5.57
N LYS A 211 5.72 13.55 -4.27
CA LYS A 211 6.11 14.49 -3.21
C LYS A 211 5.38 15.85 -3.28
N GLY A 212 4.10 15.82 -3.67
CA GLY A 212 3.24 17.01 -3.75
C GLY A 212 3.44 17.91 -4.98
N ALA A 213 4.29 17.53 -5.93
CA ALA A 213 4.56 18.33 -7.13
C ALA A 213 4.41 17.50 -8.42
N ILE A 214 4.09 18.17 -9.53
CA ILE A 214 4.15 17.56 -10.87
C ILE A 214 5.63 17.50 -11.26
N ILE A 215 6.14 16.28 -11.39
CA ILE A 215 7.54 16.02 -11.69
C ILE A 215 7.75 15.87 -13.20
N ARG A 216 6.78 15.30 -13.92
CA ARG A 216 6.84 15.09 -15.37
C ARG A 216 5.46 15.25 -16.01
N SER A 217 5.45 15.71 -17.25
CA SER A 217 4.31 15.68 -18.16
C SER A 217 4.68 14.87 -19.41
N LEU A 218 3.77 14.00 -19.85
CA LEU A 218 3.90 13.19 -21.05
C LEU A 218 2.62 13.34 -21.86
N TRP A 219 2.69 13.08 -23.16
CA TRP A 219 1.50 13.02 -24.01
C TRP A 219 1.66 11.99 -25.12
N LYS A 220 0.53 11.52 -25.64
CA LYS A 220 0.46 10.59 -26.76
C LYS A 220 -0.75 10.96 -27.63
N GLY A 221 -0.49 11.34 -28.87
CA GLY A 221 -1.53 11.50 -29.88
C GLY A 221 -1.88 10.16 -30.52
N LEU A 222 -3.17 9.93 -30.74
CA LEU A 222 -3.70 8.79 -31.51
C LEU A 222 -4.57 9.30 -32.64
N ASP A 223 -4.36 8.73 -33.84
CA ASP A 223 -5.21 8.97 -35.00
C ASP A 223 -6.22 7.83 -35.14
N PHE A 224 -7.50 8.19 -35.26
CA PHE A 224 -8.61 7.27 -35.44
C PHE A 224 -9.05 7.27 -36.90
N GLY A 225 -8.82 6.16 -37.59
CA GLY A 225 -9.28 5.96 -38.96
C GLY A 225 -10.81 5.95 -39.09
N GLU A 226 -11.31 6.19 -40.30
CA GLU A 226 -12.74 6.06 -40.60
C GLU A 226 -13.21 4.62 -40.34
N GLY A 227 -14.29 4.46 -39.56
CA GLY A 227 -14.82 3.15 -39.17
C GLY A 227 -14.07 2.40 -38.07
N ALA A 228 -12.96 2.95 -37.53
CA ALA A 228 -12.23 2.29 -36.43
C ALA A 228 -13.10 2.15 -35.16
N GLU A 229 -13.02 1.00 -34.50
CA GLU A 229 -13.49 0.87 -33.13
C GLU A 229 -12.69 1.83 -32.25
N LEU A 230 -13.37 2.72 -31.54
CA LEU A 230 -12.73 3.69 -30.63
C LEU A 230 -12.43 3.05 -29.26
N LYS A 231 -12.08 1.77 -29.28
CA LYS A 231 -11.61 0.99 -28.14
C LYS A 231 -10.24 0.42 -28.50
N GLY A 232 -9.29 0.57 -27.61
CA GLY A 232 -7.94 0.08 -27.85
C GLY A 232 -7.03 0.28 -26.64
N SER A 233 -5.76 -0.03 -26.83
CA SER A 233 -4.73 0.18 -25.83
C SER A 233 -3.44 0.72 -26.46
N PHE A 234 -2.68 1.46 -25.66
CA PHE A 234 -1.35 1.92 -26.01
C PHE A 234 -0.45 1.94 -24.79
N SER A 235 0.85 2.04 -25.01
CA SER A 235 1.84 2.07 -23.94
C SER A 235 2.53 3.42 -23.87
N ILE A 236 2.83 3.86 -22.66
CA ILE A 236 3.68 5.03 -22.39
C ILE A 236 4.90 4.58 -21.57
N GLU A 237 6.07 5.13 -21.91
CA GLU A 237 7.31 4.87 -21.19
C GLU A 237 7.49 5.89 -20.07
N LEU A 238 7.70 5.39 -18.85
CA LEU A 238 7.95 6.20 -17.66
C LEU A 238 9.30 5.81 -17.04
N PRO A 239 10.34 6.66 -17.14
CA PRO A 239 11.59 6.43 -16.41
C PRO A 239 11.35 6.59 -14.91
N VAL A 240 11.63 5.54 -14.13
CA VAL A 240 11.47 5.51 -12.68
C VAL A 240 12.76 5.92 -12.01
N GLY A 241 12.82 7.15 -11.48
CA GLY A 241 13.94 7.66 -10.69
C GLY A 241 13.60 7.92 -9.23
N ALA A 242 14.61 8.33 -8.44
CA ALA A 242 14.47 8.62 -7.01
C ALA A 242 13.53 9.81 -6.69
N GLU A 243 13.23 10.64 -7.69
CA GLU A 243 12.22 11.68 -7.62
C GLU A 243 10.80 11.11 -7.41
N LEU A 244 10.54 9.88 -7.89
CA LEU A 244 9.25 9.18 -7.77
C LEU A 244 9.12 8.34 -6.49
N ALA A 245 10.18 8.25 -5.69
CA ALA A 245 10.19 7.47 -4.44
C ALA A 245 9.54 8.22 -3.27
N PRO A 246 8.81 7.53 -2.35
CA PRO A 246 8.50 6.09 -2.34
C PRO A 246 7.21 5.73 -3.11
N SER A 247 6.46 6.74 -3.54
CA SER A 247 5.30 6.56 -4.39
C SER A 247 5.06 7.78 -5.29
N ALA A 248 4.48 7.51 -6.44
CA ALA A 248 4.07 8.52 -7.42
C ALA A 248 2.66 8.21 -7.90
N LYS A 249 1.89 9.24 -8.21
CA LYS A 249 0.56 9.13 -8.82
C LYS A 249 0.65 9.56 -10.27
N VAL A 250 0.15 8.74 -11.17
CA VAL A 250 0.01 9.09 -12.59
C VAL A 250 -1.46 9.41 -12.84
N LEU A 251 -1.72 10.62 -13.31
CA LEU A 251 -3.04 11.07 -13.77
C LEU A 251 -2.99 11.15 -15.28
N GLY A 252 -3.85 10.38 -15.97
CA GLY A 252 -4.03 10.46 -17.41
C GLY A 252 -5.39 11.04 -17.74
N TYR A 253 -5.48 11.88 -18.75
CA TYR A 253 -6.75 12.41 -19.24
C TYR A 253 -6.69 12.76 -20.72
N THR A 254 -7.87 12.83 -21.32
CA THR A 254 -8.07 13.40 -22.65
C THR A 254 -9.31 14.30 -22.64
N VAL A 255 -9.30 15.34 -23.47
CA VAL A 255 -10.38 16.33 -23.56
C VAL A 255 -11.15 16.07 -24.85
N LEU A 256 -12.42 15.72 -24.71
CA LEU A 256 -13.31 15.50 -25.84
C LEU A 256 -13.80 16.85 -26.42
N PRO A 257 -14.22 16.90 -27.69
CA PRO A 257 -14.76 18.12 -28.30
C PRO A 257 -15.97 18.74 -27.58
N SER A 258 -16.74 17.93 -26.83
CA SER A 258 -17.82 18.40 -25.97
C SER A 258 -17.35 19.18 -24.73
N GLY A 259 -16.06 19.15 -24.42
CA GLY A 259 -15.47 19.65 -23.17
C GLY A 259 -15.45 18.61 -22.04
N GLU A 260 -16.07 17.44 -22.22
CA GLU A 260 -15.97 16.34 -21.25
C GLU A 260 -14.52 15.79 -21.20
N MET A 261 -14.04 15.46 -20.01
CA MET A 261 -12.74 14.83 -19.81
C MET A 261 -12.89 13.36 -19.42
N ALA A 262 -12.34 12.47 -20.22
CA ALA A 262 -12.15 11.07 -19.84
C ALA A 262 -10.80 10.95 -19.13
N ALA A 263 -10.81 10.54 -17.85
CA ALA A 263 -9.62 10.54 -17.01
C ALA A 263 -9.51 9.28 -16.14
N ASP A 264 -8.27 8.96 -15.76
CA ASP A 264 -7.97 7.95 -14.76
C ASP A 264 -6.73 8.30 -13.97
N SER A 265 -6.59 7.70 -12.80
CA SER A 265 -5.36 7.81 -12.03
C SER A 265 -4.95 6.48 -11.41
N THR A 266 -3.65 6.22 -11.40
CA THR A 266 -3.08 5.06 -10.73
C THR A 266 -1.94 5.47 -9.80
N GLU A 267 -1.74 4.72 -8.73
CA GLU A 267 -0.63 4.91 -7.81
C GLU A 267 0.46 3.87 -8.07
N LEU A 268 1.69 4.36 -8.28
CA LEU A 268 2.89 3.57 -8.43
C LEU A 268 3.65 3.57 -7.12
N HIS A 269 3.99 2.37 -6.64
CA HIS A 269 4.92 2.21 -5.52
C HIS A 269 6.30 1.93 -6.08
N THR A 270 7.29 2.63 -5.57
CA THR A 270 8.67 2.54 -6.02
C THR A 270 9.56 2.18 -4.83
N THR A 271 10.72 1.56 -5.09
CA THR A 271 11.68 1.29 -4.04
C THR A 271 12.21 2.61 -3.46
N LYS A 272 12.49 2.61 -2.16
CA LYS A 272 13.11 3.77 -1.50
C LYS A 272 14.57 3.86 -1.94
N CYS A 273 14.87 4.83 -2.79
CA CYS A 273 16.21 5.02 -3.34
C CYS A 273 16.66 6.47 -3.23
N PHE A 274 17.97 6.72 -3.26
CA PHE A 274 18.50 8.08 -3.18
C PHE A 274 19.21 8.45 -4.49
N PRO A 275 19.13 9.72 -4.94
CA PRO A 275 19.86 10.17 -6.11
C PRO A 275 21.38 9.98 -5.96
N ASN A 276 21.91 10.24 -4.76
CA ASN A 276 23.32 10.03 -4.44
C ASN A 276 23.54 8.61 -3.92
N LYS A 277 24.26 7.79 -4.70
CA LYS A 277 24.59 6.41 -4.33
C LYS A 277 25.86 6.41 -3.49
N VAL A 278 25.73 6.03 -2.22
CA VAL A 278 26.85 5.97 -1.27
C VAL A 278 27.22 4.52 -1.02
N LYS A 279 28.53 4.21 -1.02
CA LYS A 279 29.07 2.93 -0.57
C LYS A 279 30.12 3.17 0.50
N LEU A 280 30.11 2.31 1.51
CA LEU A 280 31.05 2.32 2.62
C LEU A 280 31.73 0.95 2.70
N ALA A 281 33.06 0.93 2.75
CA ALA A 281 33.83 -0.30 2.87
C ALA A 281 35.05 -0.09 3.75
N PHE A 282 35.36 -1.04 4.62
CA PHE A 282 36.65 -1.11 5.30
C PHE A 282 37.64 -1.90 4.45
N SER A 283 38.92 -1.58 4.57
CA SER A 283 39.99 -2.36 3.94
C SER A 283 40.08 -3.80 4.44
N GLN A 284 39.61 -4.06 5.67
CA GLN A 284 39.55 -5.38 6.28
C GLN A 284 38.38 -5.46 7.28
N ASP A 285 37.72 -6.63 7.36
CA ASP A 285 36.56 -6.85 8.23
C ASP A 285 36.92 -6.92 9.72
N ARG A 286 38.17 -7.25 10.04
CA ARG A 286 38.67 -7.37 11.41
C ARG A 286 40.09 -6.84 11.49
N ALA A 287 40.40 -6.18 12.59
CA ALA A 287 41.72 -5.63 12.87
C ALA A 287 42.03 -5.77 14.37
N LEU A 288 43.31 -5.87 14.72
CA LEU A 288 43.73 -5.85 16.12
C LEU A 288 43.69 -4.41 16.66
N PRO A 289 43.50 -4.20 17.97
CA PRO A 289 43.58 -2.88 18.57
C PRO A 289 44.87 -2.14 18.20
N GLY A 290 44.74 -0.88 17.78
CA GLY A 290 45.87 -0.06 17.34
C GLY A 290 46.35 -0.30 15.90
N SER A 291 45.74 -1.22 15.15
CA SER A 291 46.05 -1.41 13.73
C SER A 291 45.48 -0.27 12.88
N GLU A 292 46.21 0.13 11.83
CA GLU A 292 45.71 1.08 10.84
C GLU A 292 44.68 0.40 9.92
N ILE A 293 43.51 1.03 9.77
CA ILE A 293 42.45 0.59 8.84
C ILE A 293 41.97 1.76 8.02
N HIS A 294 41.69 1.51 6.74
CA HIS A 294 41.14 2.53 5.85
C HIS A 294 39.65 2.32 5.66
N LEU A 295 38.88 3.37 5.92
CA LEU A 295 37.46 3.44 5.59
C LEU A 295 37.30 4.16 4.26
N GLN A 296 36.82 3.43 3.25
CA GLN A 296 36.56 3.95 1.92
C GLN A 296 35.10 4.39 1.81
N VAL A 297 34.89 5.66 1.46
CA VAL A 297 33.58 6.25 1.20
C VAL A 297 33.50 6.60 -0.28
N GLN A 298 32.59 5.98 -1.01
CA GLN A 298 32.30 6.31 -2.40
C GLN A 298 30.96 7.04 -2.47
N ALA A 299 30.95 8.23 -3.08
CA ALA A 299 29.76 9.05 -3.30
C ALA A 299 29.93 9.91 -4.56
N SER A 300 28.87 10.63 -4.96
CA SER A 300 28.94 11.57 -6.09
C SER A 300 29.96 12.69 -5.83
N PRO A 301 30.67 13.20 -6.87
CA PRO A 301 31.64 14.28 -6.72
C PRO A 301 31.05 15.52 -6.02
N GLY A 302 31.79 16.12 -5.10
CA GLY A 302 31.34 17.29 -4.34
C GLY A 302 30.34 17.01 -3.20
N SER A 303 30.02 15.74 -2.92
CA SER A 303 29.17 15.38 -1.78
C SER A 303 29.87 15.61 -0.45
N LEU A 304 29.13 16.16 0.53
CA LEU A 304 29.55 16.16 1.93
C LEU A 304 29.10 14.84 2.59
N CYS A 305 30.07 14.07 3.10
CA CYS A 305 29.80 12.78 3.74
C CYS A 305 30.03 12.88 5.25
N ALA A 306 29.01 12.58 6.06
CA ALA A 306 29.12 12.42 7.50
C ALA A 306 29.28 10.94 7.85
N VAL A 307 30.32 10.61 8.61
CA VAL A 307 30.62 9.23 9.04
C VAL A 307 30.37 9.10 10.52
N ARG A 308 29.67 8.02 10.92
CA ARG A 308 29.42 7.68 12.32
C ARG A 308 29.86 6.24 12.56
N ALA A 309 30.76 6.05 13.52
CA ALA A 309 31.12 4.74 14.05
C ALA A 309 30.46 4.56 15.42
N VAL A 310 29.87 3.39 15.67
CA VAL A 310 29.22 3.04 16.94
C VAL A 310 29.69 1.66 17.38
N ASP A 311 29.85 1.48 18.69
CA ASP A 311 30.11 0.18 19.26
C ASP A 311 28.85 -0.69 19.20
N GLN A 312 29.02 -1.99 18.94
CA GLN A 312 27.91 -2.94 18.78
C GLN A 312 27.05 -3.04 20.05
N SER A 313 27.62 -2.85 21.24
CA SER A 313 26.89 -2.85 22.50
C SER A 313 25.86 -1.71 22.61
N VAL A 314 26.11 -0.58 21.94
CA VAL A 314 25.17 0.57 21.93
C VAL A 314 23.92 0.23 21.09
N LEU A 315 24.09 -0.50 19.98
CA LEU A 315 22.97 -0.94 19.14
C LEU A 315 22.04 -1.93 19.88
N LEU A 316 22.59 -2.73 20.80
CA LEU A 316 21.79 -3.62 21.67
C LEU A 316 20.96 -2.85 22.70
N MET A 317 21.44 -1.67 23.13
CA MET A 317 20.78 -0.84 24.15
C MET A 317 19.76 0.15 23.56
N LYS A 318 19.99 0.63 22.33
CA LYS A 318 19.15 1.62 21.62
C LYS A 318 19.09 1.32 20.12
N PRO A 319 18.34 0.29 19.69
CA PRO A 319 18.24 -0.08 18.28
C PRO A 319 17.60 1.03 17.42
N GLU A 320 16.82 1.95 18.02
CA GLU A 320 16.21 3.09 17.31
C GLU A 320 17.21 4.16 16.86
N ALA A 321 18.49 4.04 17.26
CA ALA A 321 19.55 4.98 16.88
C ALA A 321 20.18 4.69 15.51
N GLU A 322 19.76 3.61 14.83
CA GLU A 322 20.24 3.21 13.51
C GLU A 322 19.54 4.01 12.41
N LEU A 323 20.33 4.71 11.59
CA LEU A 323 19.84 5.46 10.45
C LEU A 323 19.59 4.49 9.29
N SER A 324 18.34 4.22 8.98
CA SER A 324 17.96 3.39 7.84
C SER A 324 17.33 4.22 6.72
N VAL A 325 17.26 3.64 5.51
CA VAL A 325 16.53 4.24 4.38
C VAL A 325 15.09 4.59 4.79
N ASP A 326 14.44 3.72 5.56
CA ASP A 326 13.08 3.95 6.05
C ASP A 326 12.99 5.15 6.99
N THR A 327 13.96 5.33 7.90
CA THR A 327 13.95 6.48 8.83
C THR A 327 13.95 7.81 8.07
N VAL A 328 14.75 7.94 7.03
CA VAL A 328 14.84 9.17 6.22
C VAL A 328 13.53 9.41 5.45
N TYR A 329 12.98 8.37 4.83
CA TYR A 329 11.72 8.49 4.08
C TYR A 329 10.52 8.79 4.97
N ASN A 330 10.53 8.34 6.22
CA ASN A 330 9.47 8.61 7.19
C ASN A 330 9.51 10.06 7.74
N VAL A 331 10.62 10.77 7.58
CA VAL A 331 10.73 12.21 7.93
C VAL A 331 10.10 13.09 6.85
N LEU A 332 9.96 12.60 5.62
CA LEU A 332 9.28 13.36 4.57
C LEU A 332 7.85 13.69 4.99
N PRO A 333 7.37 14.92 4.72
CA PRO A 333 6.02 15.29 5.09
C PRO A 333 5.02 14.35 4.42
N HIS A 334 3.95 14.03 5.14
CA HIS A 334 2.87 13.26 4.56
C HIS A 334 2.15 14.12 3.52
N PHE A 335 2.20 13.71 2.26
CA PHE A 335 1.47 14.37 1.18
C PHE A 335 0.07 13.75 1.10
N PRO A 336 -0.99 14.44 1.57
CA PRO A 336 -2.31 13.86 1.66
C PRO A 336 -2.82 13.47 0.28
N LYS A 337 -3.28 12.22 0.14
CA LYS A 337 -3.70 11.64 -1.13
C LYS A 337 -5.09 12.12 -1.63
N ARG A 338 -5.88 12.78 -0.77
CA ARG A 338 -7.34 12.97 -0.98
C ARG A 338 -7.94 14.24 -0.36
N SER A 339 -7.23 15.35 -0.26
CA SER A 339 -7.86 16.57 0.24
C SER A 339 -7.26 17.80 -0.41
N TYR A 340 -8.12 18.58 -1.07
CA TYR A 340 -7.83 19.98 -1.32
C TYR A 340 -7.72 20.67 0.04
N PRO A 341 -6.72 21.53 0.27
CA PRO A 341 -6.72 22.34 1.48
C PRO A 341 -8.06 23.09 1.53
N TYR A 342 -8.67 23.17 2.70
CA TYR A 342 -10.00 23.78 2.91
C TYR A 342 -10.16 25.15 2.22
N LYS A 343 -9.07 25.91 2.09
CA LYS A 343 -9.03 27.22 1.42
C LYS A 343 -9.16 27.17 -0.12
N ALA A 344 -8.90 26.02 -0.73
CA ALA A 344 -9.02 25.76 -2.17
C ALA A 344 -10.27 24.93 -2.50
N GLN A 345 -11.10 24.64 -1.49
CA GLN A 345 -12.33 23.89 -1.66
C GLN A 345 -13.42 24.88 -2.10
N ASP A 346 -13.62 25.00 -3.41
CA ASP A 346 -14.83 25.64 -3.92
C ASP A 346 -16.02 24.77 -3.52
N LEU A 347 -17.00 25.39 -2.85
CA LEU A 347 -18.31 24.79 -2.61
C LEU A 347 -19.03 24.69 -3.95
N ASP A 348 -18.61 23.73 -4.79
CA ASP A 348 -19.30 23.46 -6.05
C ASP A 348 -20.61 22.73 -5.74
N THR A 349 -21.67 23.52 -5.59
CA THR A 349 -23.05 23.08 -5.35
C THR A 349 -23.62 22.15 -6.43
N ARG A 350 -22.87 21.88 -7.52
CA ARG A 350 -23.30 21.06 -8.66
C ARG A 350 -22.69 19.66 -8.71
N CYS A 351 -21.77 19.30 -7.82
CA CYS A 351 -21.26 17.94 -7.70
C CYS A 351 -21.79 17.30 -6.38
N PRO A 352 -22.77 16.39 -6.42
CA PRO A 352 -23.14 15.63 -5.24
C PRO A 352 -22.02 14.63 -4.93
N GLY A 353 -21.05 15.05 -4.12
CA GLY A 353 -20.10 14.13 -3.51
C GLY A 353 -20.84 13.14 -2.60
N PRO A 354 -20.33 11.90 -2.41
CA PRO A 354 -20.88 11.01 -1.42
C PRO A 354 -20.66 11.62 -0.03
N PHE A 355 -21.76 12.07 0.59
CA PHE A 355 -21.81 12.56 1.96
C PHE A 355 -21.42 11.45 2.93
N TRP A 356 -20.14 11.35 3.27
CA TRP A 356 -19.65 10.71 4.49
C TRP A 356 -18.34 11.38 4.93
N GLU A 357 -18.44 12.46 5.71
CA GLU A 357 -17.36 12.82 6.65
C GLU A 357 -17.79 12.38 8.05
N PRO A 358 -17.05 11.48 8.73
CA PRO A 358 -17.17 11.35 10.17
C PRO A 358 -16.51 12.57 10.82
N TYR A 359 -17.28 13.26 11.67
CA TYR A 359 -16.79 14.34 12.52
C TYR A 359 -15.48 13.95 13.22
N MET A 360 -14.37 14.58 12.82
CA MET A 360 -13.14 14.58 13.59
C MET A 360 -13.31 15.59 14.73
N ILE A 361 -13.65 15.08 15.91
CA ILE A 361 -13.55 15.83 17.16
C ILE A 361 -12.05 16.05 17.42
N ASP A 362 -11.63 17.31 17.40
CA ASP A 362 -10.31 17.75 17.87
C ASP A 362 -10.18 17.48 19.39
N PRO A 363 -9.25 16.62 19.86
CA PRO A 363 -9.04 16.41 21.29
C PRO A 363 -8.02 17.39 21.90
N ARG A 364 -7.76 18.55 21.30
CA ARG A 364 -6.91 19.59 21.90
C ARG A 364 -7.67 20.89 22.13
N GLY A 365 -8.63 20.83 23.04
CA GLY A 365 -8.92 21.98 23.90
C GLY A 365 -7.67 22.33 24.71
N SER A 366 -6.89 23.30 24.23
CA SER A 366 -5.92 23.99 25.07
C SER A 366 -5.96 25.48 24.75
N ALA A 367 -6.35 26.23 25.77
CA ALA A 367 -6.62 27.64 25.75
C ALA A 367 -5.42 28.45 25.26
N PHE A 368 -5.73 29.44 24.43
CA PHE A 368 -4.86 30.58 24.15
C PHE A 368 -4.58 31.34 25.47
N ALA A 369 -3.32 31.35 25.89
CA ALA A 369 -2.80 32.37 26.80
C ALA A 369 -1.60 33.04 26.13
N ARG A 370 -1.77 34.33 25.80
CA ARG A 370 -0.70 35.23 25.36
C ARG A 370 0.24 35.56 26.53
N ARG A 371 1.53 35.74 26.20
CA ARG A 371 2.67 36.38 26.91
C ARG A 371 3.80 35.36 27.04
N GLY A 372 5.05 35.63 26.76
CA GLY A 372 5.77 36.84 26.36
C GLY A 372 7.22 36.42 26.11
N THR A 373 7.92 37.21 25.31
CA THR A 373 9.33 37.07 24.94
C THR A 373 10.22 36.85 26.17
N LEU A 374 11.14 35.87 26.10
CA LEU A 374 12.38 35.88 26.87
C LEU A 374 13.46 35.11 26.11
N VAL A 375 14.44 35.90 25.67
CA VAL A 375 15.74 35.51 25.13
C VAL A 375 16.60 35.02 26.31
N SER A 376 17.30 33.91 26.15
CA SER A 376 18.62 33.76 26.78
C SER A 376 19.48 32.76 26.02
N GLU A 377 20.60 33.26 25.53
CA GLU A 377 21.80 32.50 25.14
C GLU A 377 22.34 31.70 26.34
N ILE A 378 22.84 30.49 26.08
CA ILE A 378 24.24 30.04 26.17
C ILE A 378 24.32 28.65 25.52
#